data_AF-A0A3B1BRU6-F1
#
_entry.id   AF-A0A3B1BRU6-F1
#
_cell.length_a   1.000
_cell.length_b   1.000
_cell.length_c   1.000
_cell.angle_alpha   90.00
_cell.angle_beta   90.00
_cell.angle_gamma   90.00
#
_symmetry.space_group_name_H-M   'P 1'
#
loop_
_entity.id
_entity.type
_entity.pdbx_description
1 polymer ?
#
loop_
_entity_poly.entity_id
_entity_poly.type
_entity_poly.pdbx_seq_one_letter_code
_entity_poly.pdbx_strand_id
1 'polypeptide(L)' 'MNTVSKVESALFRIMGTALGLGACTALIVNNPKGAVFTNIYGIIFFALFLSLGVYSAYSLIKPCNTKHPV' A
#
# COMPACT_ATOMS: atom_id res chain seq x y z
N MET A 1 -3.13 -17.90 17.74
CA MET A 1 -3.69 -17.02 16.68
C MET A 1 -4.55 -17.88 15.77
N ASN A 2 -5.87 -17.75 15.89
CA ASN A 2 -6.85 -18.59 15.16
C ASN A 2 -6.73 -18.37 13.65
N THR A 3 -7.01 -19.40 12.86
CA THR A 3 -6.91 -19.41 11.38
C THR A 3 -7.66 -18.24 10.74
N VAL A 4 -8.76 -17.81 11.36
CA VAL A 4 -9.58 -16.65 10.95
C VAL A 4 -8.78 -15.35 10.93
N SER A 5 -8.03 -15.02 11.99
CA SER A 5 -7.24 -13.78 12.06
C SER A 5 -6.10 -13.72 11.04
N LYS A 6 -5.59 -14.87 10.59
CA LYS A 6 -4.57 -14.91 9.53
C LYS A 6 -5.16 -14.55 8.16
N VAL A 7 -6.39 -14.98 7.89
CA VAL A 7 -7.08 -14.70 6.63
C VAL A 7 -7.51 -13.24 6.54
N GLU A 8 -8.06 -12.68 7.62
CA GLU A 8 -8.43 -11.26 7.68
C GLU A 8 -7.20 -10.35 7.50
N SER A 9 -6.09 -10.68 8.17
CA SER A 9 -4.84 -9.94 7.99
C SER A 9 -4.30 -10.04 6.56
N ALA A 10 -4.40 -11.20 5.91
CA ALA A 10 -3.96 -11.35 4.53
C ALA A 10 -4.82 -10.55 3.55
N LEU A 11 -6.15 -10.57 3.74
CA LEU A 11 -7.10 -9.81 2.94
C LEU A 11 -6.86 -8.30 3.06
N PHE A 12 -6.67 -7.81 4.28
CA PHE A 12 -6.40 -6.38 4.51
C PHE A 12 -5.12 -5.92 3.81
N ARG A 13 -4.10 -6.78 3.77
CA ARG A 13 -2.82 -6.49 3.11
C ARG A 13 -2.92 -6.53 1.59
N ILE A 14 -3.66 -7.48 1.02
CA ILE A 14 -3.90 -7.53 -0.43
C ILE A 14 -4.69 -6.30 -0.86
N MET A 15 -5.75 -5.97 -0.12
CA MET A 15 -6.61 -4.83 -0.40
C MET A 15 -5.87 -3.49 -0.26
N GLY A 16 -5.02 -3.33 0.76
CA GLY A 16 -4.14 -2.16 0.91
C GLY A 16 -3.13 -2.00 -0.22
N THR A 17 -2.57 -3.11 -0.73
CA THR A 17 -1.63 -3.08 -1.86
C THR A 17 -2.35 -2.70 -3.16
N ALA A 18 -3.54 -3.28 -3.40
CA ALA A 18 -4.37 -2.98 -4.55
C ALA A 18 -4.84 -1.51 -4.55
N LEU A 19 -5.24 -0.98 -3.39
CA LEU A 19 -5.61 0.42 -3.21
C LEU A 19 -4.43 1.37 -3.48
N GLY A 20 -3.25 1.09 -2.91
CA GLY A 20 -2.06 1.93 -3.09
C GLY A 20 -1.59 1.99 -4.55
N LEU A 21 -1.47 0.83 -5.21
CA LEU A 21 -1.06 0.76 -6.62
C LEU A 21 -2.14 1.31 -7.56
N GLY A 22 -3.42 1.03 -7.28
CA GLY A 22 -4.55 1.53 -8.06
C GLY A 22 -4.65 3.05 -7.99
N ALA A 23 -4.51 3.65 -6.80
CA ALA A 23 -4.50 5.09 -6.63
C ALA A 23 -3.31 5.76 -7.34
N CYS A 24 -2.10 5.18 -7.26
CA CYS A 24 -0.94 5.66 -8.00
C CYS A 24 -1.17 5.63 -9.52
N THR A 25 -1.76 4.54 -10.02
CA THR A 25 -2.06 4.37 -11.45
C THR A 25 -3.12 5.37 -11.91
N ALA A 26 -4.19 5.55 -11.13
CA ALA A 26 -5.23 6.54 -11.41
C ALA A 26 -4.68 7.97 -11.40
N LEU A 27 -3.75 8.28 -10.49
CA LEU A 27 -3.05 9.57 -10.47
C LEU A 27 -2.25 9.78 -11.75
N ILE A 28 -1.50 8.78 -12.23
CA ILE A 28 -0.70 8.90 -13.45
C ILE A 28 -1.58 8.99 -14.71
N VAL A 29 -2.65 8.20 -14.79
CA VAL A 29 -3.51 8.11 -15.98
C VAL A 29 -4.44 9.32 -16.11
N ASN A 30 -5.02 9.80 -15.01
CA ASN A 30 -5.98 10.92 -15.06
C ASN A 30 -5.31 12.30 -15.06
N ASN A 31 -3.99 12.38 -14.89
CA ASN A 31 -3.27 13.65 -14.95
C ASN A 31 -2.50 13.78 -16.28
N PRO A 32 -2.36 15.01 -16.81
CA PRO A 32 -1.51 15.25 -17.98
C PRO A 32 -0.07 14.81 -17.69
N LYS A 33 0.61 14.29 -18.72
CA LYS A 33 1.95 13.68 -18.60
C LYS A 33 2.91 14.57 -17.80
N GLY A 34 3.39 14.08 -16.66
CA GLY A 34 4.34 14.78 -15.80
C GLY A 34 3.72 15.66 -14.71
N ALA A 35 2.42 15.99 -14.75
CA ALA A 35 1.78 16.85 -13.76
C ALA A 35 1.81 16.28 -12.33
N VAL A 36 1.80 14.95 -12.20
CA VAL A 36 1.95 14.26 -10.91
C VAL A 36 3.31 14.55 -10.27
N PHE A 37 4.36 14.67 -11.09
CA PHE A 37 5.74 14.89 -10.62
C PHE A 37 6.18 16.36 -10.66
N THR A 38 5.35 17.26 -11.19
CA THR A 38 5.59 18.71 -11.18
C THR A 38 4.73 19.46 -10.17
N ASN A 39 3.64 18.84 -9.68
CA ASN A 39 2.78 19.40 -8.65
C ASN A 39 3.13 18.81 -7.26
N ILE A 40 3.43 19.67 -6.28
CA ILE A 40 3.79 19.25 -4.92
C ILE A 40 2.72 18.38 -4.26
N TYR A 41 1.44 18.64 -4.51
CA TYR A 41 0.35 17.82 -4.01
C TYR A 41 0.36 16.44 -4.66
N GLY A 42 0.59 16.37 -5.98
CA GLY A 42 0.72 15.12 -6.73
C GLY A 42 1.84 14.23 -6.20
N ILE A 43 3.00 14.83 -5.91
CA ILE A 43 4.16 14.14 -5.33
C ILE A 43 3.83 13.59 -3.94
N ILE A 44 3.20 14.39 -3.07
CA ILE A 44 2.85 13.97 -1.71
C ILE A 44 1.82 12.84 -1.74
N PHE A 45 0.75 12.96 -2.54
CA PHE A 45 -0.25 11.90 -2.68
C PHE A 45 0.36 10.61 -3.26
N PHE A 46 1.19 10.73 -4.30
CA PHE A 46 1.89 9.60 -4.88
C PHE A 46 2.80 8.90 -3.85
N ALA A 47 3.57 9.66 -3.07
CA ALA A 47 4.43 9.11 -2.02
C ALA A 47 3.64 8.42 -0.90
N LEU A 48 2.49 8.97 -0.49
CA LEU A 48 1.62 8.36 0.51
C LEU A 48 1.04 7.02 0.03
N PHE A 49 0.48 6.98 -1.18
CA PHE A 49 -0.09 5.75 -1.74
C PHE A 49 0.97 4.69 -2.06
N LEU A 50 2.15 5.12 -2.52
CA LEU A 50 3.29 4.23 -2.72
C LEU A 50 3.78 3.65 -1.40
N SER A 51 3.92 4.47 -0.35
CA SER A 51 4.33 4.00 0.98
C SER A 51 3.32 3.02 1.57
N LEU A 52 2.03 3.29 1.40
CA LEU A 52 0.96 2.37 1.83
C LEU A 52 1.04 1.03 1.08
N GLY A 53 1.22 1.07 -0.24
CA GLY A 53 1.35 -0.12 -1.07
C GLY A 53 2.61 -0.95 -0.71
N VAL A 54 3.76 -0.29 -0.56
CA VAL A 54 5.03 -0.93 -0.17
C VAL A 54 4.92 -1.51 1.23
N TYR A 55 4.36 -0.78 2.20
CA TYR A 55 4.17 -1.29 3.56
C TYR A 55 3.26 -2.52 3.57
N SER A 56 2.16 -2.47 2.82
CA SER A 56 1.22 -3.58 2.70
C SER A 56 1.87 -4.81 2.06
N ALA A 57 2.66 -4.61 0.98
CA ALA A 57 3.45 -5.65 0.33
C ALA A 57 4.56 -6.21 1.23
N TYR A 58 5.26 -5.36 1.98
CA TYR A 58 6.32 -5.77 2.89
C TYR A 58 5.78 -6.64 4.04
N SER A 59 4.57 -6.31 4.51
CA SER A 59 3.89 -7.13 5.51
C SER A 59 3.42 -8.50 4.97
N LEU A 60 3.19 -8.63 3.65
CA LEU A 60 2.93 -9.93 3.01
C LEU A 60 4.19 -10.79 2.95
N ILE A 61 5.36 -10.20 2.68
CA ILE A 61 6.63 -10.90 2.48
C ILE A 61 7.31 -11.28 3.81
N LYS A 62 7.12 -10.50 4.88
CA LYS A 62 7.43 -10.93 6.26
C LYS A 62 6.16 -11.51 6.90
N PRO A 63 5.88 -12.82 6.78
CA PRO A 63 4.98 -13.45 7.74
C PRO A 63 5.59 -13.25 9.13
N CYS A 64 4.81 -12.72 10.06
CA CYS A 64 5.10 -12.58 11.49
C CYS A 64 6.35 -13.33 11.99
N ASN A 65 7.51 -12.64 12.02
CA ASN A 65 8.55 -12.92 13.02
C ASN A 65 8.48 -11.88 14.14
N THR A 66 7.31 -11.28 14.35
CA THR A 66 6.93 -10.78 15.66
C THR A 66 6.62 -12.00 16.53
N LYS A 67 7.68 -12.57 17.12
CA LYS A 67 7.58 -12.89 18.54
C LYS A 67 6.99 -11.64 19.19
N HIS A 68 5.75 -11.71 19.64
CA HIS A 68 5.34 -10.85 20.74
C HIS A 68 6.13 -11.37 21.97
N PRO A 69 7.09 -10.61 22.55
CA PRO A 69 7.18 -10.60 23.99
C PRO A 69 6.00 -9.77 24.48
N VAL A 70 5.19 -10.30 25.40
CA VAL A 70 3.91 -9.72 25.79
C VAL A 70 2.83 -10.78 25.93
#